data_AF-A0A7K2C8P9-F1
#
_entry.id   AF-A0A7K2C8P9-F1
#
_cell.length_a   1.000
_cell.length_b   1.000
_cell.length_c   1.000
_cell.angle_alpha   90.00
_cell.angle_beta   90.00
_cell.angle_gamma   90.00
#
_symmetry.space_group_name_H-M   'P 1'
#
loop_
_entity.id
_entity.type
_entity.pdbx_description
1 polymer ?
#
loop_
_entity_poly.entity_id
_entity_poly.type
_entity_poly.pdbx_seq_one_letter_code
_entity_poly.pdbx_strand_id
1 'polypeptide(L)'
;MARELLYVDTNHVLDSKRWREVLRLLNGFGHWMQLSVFQCRLTVRRRSEMKASLQGEMNMAEDHSLIIDLGPADGMEVRVESPGKPYETPKRQATVV
;
A
#
# COMPACT_ATOMS: atom_id res chain seq x y z
N MET A 1 -7.47 4.52 21.63
CA MET A 1 -6.59 4.27 20.46
C MET A 1 -7.28 4.83 19.24
N ALA A 2 -6.53 5.40 18.27
CA ALA A 2 -7.12 5.88 17.04
C ALA A 2 -7.61 4.70 16.18
N ARG A 3 -8.80 4.81 15.59
CA ARG A 3 -9.38 3.75 14.75
C ARG A 3 -8.53 3.55 13.50
N GLU A 4 -8.20 2.30 13.20
CA GLU A 4 -7.49 1.92 11.99
C GLU A 4 -8.47 1.47 10.92
N LEU A 5 -8.18 1.87 9.69
CA LEU A 5 -8.90 1.49 8.49
C LEU A 5 -7.96 0.70 7.58
N LEU A 6 -8.54 -0.15 6.77
CA LEU A 6 -7.83 -0.96 5.80
C LEU A 6 -7.88 -0.25 4.45
N TYR A 7 -6.72 -0.11 3.84
CA TYR A 7 -6.55 0.53 2.56
C TYR A 7 -5.86 -0.39 1.58
N VAL A 8 -6.24 -0.31 0.31
CA VAL A 8 -5.43 -0.79 -0.81
C VAL A 8 -4.91 0.42 -1.57
N ASP A 9 -3.60 0.49 -1.75
CA ASP A 9 -2.96 1.42 -2.67
C ASP A 9 -2.59 0.68 -3.95
N THR A 10 -3.01 1.23 -5.09
CA THR A 10 -2.48 0.82 -6.40
C THR A 10 -1.79 2.00 -7.04
N ASN A 11 -0.70 1.75 -7.76
CA ASN A 11 0.04 2.81 -8.43
C ASN A 11 0.44 2.44 -9.86
N HIS A 12 0.61 3.48 -10.67
CA HIS A 12 1.13 3.42 -12.01
C HIS A 12 2.12 4.57 -12.15
N VAL A 13 3.41 4.26 -12.03
CA VAL A 13 4.52 5.21 -12.09
C VAL A 13 5.37 4.85 -13.30
N LEU A 14 5.47 5.78 -14.26
CA LEU A 14 6.06 5.49 -15.58
C LEU A 14 7.59 5.44 -15.53
N ASP A 15 8.19 6.25 -14.67
CA ASP A 15 9.65 6.26 -14.50
C ASP A 15 10.11 5.20 -13.50
N SER A 16 11.07 4.37 -13.92
CA SER A 16 11.58 3.27 -13.12
C SER A 16 12.34 3.71 -11.86
N LYS A 17 12.92 4.92 -11.83
CA LYS A 17 13.60 5.44 -10.63
C LYS A 17 12.57 5.91 -9.61
N ARG A 18 11.60 6.73 -10.04
CA ARG A 18 10.47 7.16 -9.18
C ARG A 18 9.70 5.96 -8.64
N TRP A 19 9.45 4.95 -9.45
CA TRP A 19 8.76 3.72 -9.01
C TRP A 19 9.50 3.02 -7.87
N ARG A 20 10.85 2.95 -7.92
CA ARG A 20 11.65 2.36 -6.82
C ARG A 20 11.55 3.16 -5.53
N GLU A 21 11.47 4.49 -5.61
CA GLU A 21 11.29 5.33 -4.43
C GLU A 21 9.87 5.19 -3.85
N VAL A 22 8.84 5.17 -4.71
CA VAL A 22 7.45 4.88 -4.31
C VAL A 22 7.32 3.51 -3.64
N LEU A 23 7.96 2.47 -4.20
CA LEU A 23 8.00 1.12 -3.61
C LEU A 23 8.62 1.15 -2.21
N ARG A 24 9.78 1.81 -2.03
CA ARG A 24 10.43 1.92 -0.72
C ARG A 24 9.57 2.68 0.28
N LEU A 25 8.95 3.77 -0.15
CA LEU A 25 8.05 4.59 0.64
C LEU A 25 6.85 3.76 1.14
N LEU A 26 6.15 3.06 0.25
CA LEU A 26 4.93 2.32 0.59
C LEU A 26 5.19 1.10 1.49
N ASN A 27 6.37 0.50 1.42
CA ASN A 27 6.80 -0.53 2.38
C ASN A 27 6.84 -0.01 3.84
N GLY A 28 6.94 1.31 4.06
CA GLY A 28 6.84 1.92 5.40
C GLY A 28 5.40 2.13 5.91
N PHE A 29 4.40 1.94 5.04
CA PHE A 29 2.99 2.13 5.35
C PHE A 29 2.16 0.84 5.31
N GLY A 30 2.59 -0.17 4.55
CA GLY A 30 1.82 -1.39 4.38
C GLY A 30 2.64 -2.56 3.88
N HIS A 31 1.93 -3.61 3.48
CA HIS A 31 2.52 -4.83 2.93
C HIS A 31 2.44 -4.79 1.42
N TRP A 32 3.56 -5.12 0.78
CA TRP A 32 3.64 -5.27 -0.67
C TRP A 32 2.93 -6.56 -1.11
N MET A 33 1.90 -6.44 -1.94
CA MET A 33 1.09 -7.59 -2.42
C MET A 33 1.49 -8.03 -3.83
N GLN A 34 1.71 -7.07 -4.72
CA GLN A 34 2.14 -7.25 -6.10
C GLN A 34 2.93 -5.99 -6.52
N LEU A 35 3.65 -6.04 -7.65
CA LEU A 35 4.51 -4.97 -8.17
C LEU A 35 4.05 -3.55 -7.82
N SER A 36 2.78 -3.21 -8.09
CA SER A 36 2.20 -1.90 -7.80
C SER A 36 0.90 -1.97 -6.99
N VAL A 37 0.81 -2.91 -6.04
CA VAL A 37 -0.34 -3.08 -5.14
C VAL A 37 0.15 -3.26 -3.70
N PHE A 38 -0.38 -2.46 -2.78
CA PHE A 38 -0.07 -2.50 -1.35
C PHE A 38 -1.33 -2.55 -0.51
N GLN A 39 -1.27 -3.31 0.59
CA GLN A 39 -2.30 -3.32 1.62
C GLN A 39 -1.79 -2.60 2.87
N CYS A 40 -2.46 -1.51 3.25
CA CYS A 40 -2.07 -0.67 4.37
C CYS A 40 -3.13 -0.70 5.46
N ARG A 41 -2.73 -0.90 6.71
CA ARG A 41 -3.61 -0.74 7.88
C ARG A 41 -3.18 0.54 8.59
N LEU A 42 -3.98 1.61 8.44
CA LEU A 42 -3.57 2.96 8.81
C LEU A 42 -4.67 3.66 9.59
N THR A 43 -4.28 4.54 10.50
CA THR A 43 -5.17 5.59 11.00
C THR A 43 -5.39 6.65 9.91
N VAL A 44 -6.44 7.46 10.02
CA VAL A 44 -6.70 8.58 9.09
C VAL A 44 -5.50 9.51 8.96
N ARG A 45 -4.81 9.79 10.08
CA ARG A 45 -3.59 10.61 10.09
C ARG A 45 -2.46 9.96 9.27
N ARG A 46 -2.16 8.69 9.53
CA ARG A 46 -1.12 7.95 8.79
C ARG A 46 -1.45 7.82 7.30
N ARG A 47 -2.73 7.70 6.95
CA ARG A 47 -3.17 7.73 5.54
C ARG A 47 -2.94 9.09 4.88
N SER A 48 -3.16 10.19 5.59
CA SER A 48 -2.83 11.53 5.09
C SER A 48 -1.32 11.74 4.92
N GLU A 49 -0.52 11.24 5.86
CA GLU A 49 0.95 11.24 5.76
C GLU A 49 1.42 10.44 4.54
N MET A 50 0.91 9.22 4.33
CA MET A 50 1.20 8.40 3.15
C MET A 50 0.88 9.13 1.84
N LYS A 51 -0.31 9.75 1.77
CA LYS A 51 -0.74 10.52 0.59
C LYS A 51 0.22 11.69 0.32
N ALA A 52 0.58 12.45 1.35
CA ALA A 52 1.49 13.59 1.19
C ALA A 52 2.88 13.16 0.74
N SER A 53 3.41 12.06 1.30
CA SER A 53 4.70 11.50 0.87
C SER A 53 4.64 11.03 -0.60
N LEU A 54 3.58 10.34 -1.02
CA LEU A 54 3.39 9.93 -2.42
C LEU A 54 3.40 11.13 -3.38
N GLN A 55 2.71 12.22 -3.02
CA GLN A 55 2.68 13.45 -3.82
C GLN A 55 4.07 14.10 -3.97
N GLY A 56 4.99 13.84 -3.04
CA GLY A 56 6.38 14.31 -3.13
C GLY A 56 7.27 13.47 -4.04
N GLU A 57 7.01 12.16 -4.12
CA GLU A 57 7.81 11.22 -4.94
C GLU A 57 7.30 11.08 -6.39
N MET A 58 6.01 11.33 -6.62
CA MET A 58 5.36 11.12 -7.91
C MET A 58 5.35 12.38 -8.80
N ASN A 59 5.49 12.19 -10.11
CA ASN A 59 5.16 13.23 -11.08
C ASN A 59 3.64 13.25 -11.30
N MET A 60 2.95 14.22 -10.70
CA MET A 60 1.49 14.30 -10.72
C MET A 60 0.86 14.53 -12.11
N ALA A 61 1.66 14.81 -13.15
CA ALA A 61 1.18 14.92 -14.53
C ALA A 61 1.22 13.58 -15.30
N GLU A 62 2.00 12.61 -14.83
CA GLU A 62 2.31 11.38 -15.56
C GLU A 62 1.96 10.12 -14.75
N ASP A 63 2.17 10.19 -13.43
CA ASP A 63 2.01 9.08 -12.51
C ASP A 63 0.63 9.14 -11.85
N HIS A 64 0.11 7.98 -11.46
CA HIS A 64 -1.21 7.88 -10.86
C HIS A 64 -1.23 6.86 -9.71
N SER A 65 -1.95 7.17 -8.64
CA SER A 65 -2.16 6.26 -7.51
C SER A 65 -3.61 6.34 -7.04
N LEU A 66 -4.18 5.18 -6.70
CA LEU A 66 -5.52 5.03 -6.14
C LEU A 66 -5.40 4.51 -4.71
N ILE A 67 -5.94 5.26 -3.76
CA ILE A 67 -6.04 4.85 -2.35
C ILE A 67 -7.49 4.49 -2.06
N ILE A 68 -7.77 3.20 -1.92
CA ILE A 68 -9.11 2.63 -1.75
C ILE A 68 -9.33 2.32 -0.27
N ASP A 69 -10.33 2.95 0.35
CA ASP A 69 -10.75 2.66 1.72
C ASP A 69 -11.68 1.43 1.72
N LEU A 70 -11.30 0.41 2.46
CA LEU A 70 -12.06 -0.83 2.61
C LEU A 70 -12.85 -0.91 3.92
N GLY A 71 -12.75 0.13 4.76
CA GLY A 71 -13.43 0.23 6.03
C GLY A 71 -12.58 -0.21 7.23
N PRO A 72 -13.22 -0.54 8.37
CA PRO A 72 -12.54 -0.83 9.62
C PRO A 72 -11.57 -2.02 9.50
N ALA A 73 -10.34 -1.83 9.96
CA ALA A 73 -9.33 -2.88 9.85
C ALA A 73 -9.51 -4.03 10.85
N ASP A 74 -10.28 -3.82 11.91
CA ASP A 74 -10.56 -4.83 12.92
C ASP A 74 -11.67 -5.78 12.44
N GLY A 75 -11.39 -7.09 12.46
CA GLY A 75 -12.34 -8.12 12.04
C GLY A 75 -12.54 -8.22 10.52
N MET A 76 -11.81 -7.45 9.73
CA MET A 76 -11.88 -7.50 8.27
C MET A 76 -10.85 -8.47 7.70
N GLU A 77 -11.33 -9.47 6.95
CA GLU A 77 -10.49 -10.35 6.14
C GLU A 77 -10.52 -9.91 4.67
N VAL A 78 -9.35 -9.61 4.11
CA VAL A 78 -9.23 -9.32 2.68
C VAL A 78 -9.28 -10.63 1.92
N ARG A 79 -10.32 -10.80 1.11
CA ARG A 79 -10.44 -11.92 0.19
C ARG A 79 -9.70 -11.59 -1.08
N VAL A 80 -8.67 -12.37 -1.39
CA VAL A 80 -7.85 -12.19 -2.58
C VAL A 80 -7.97 -13.44 -3.44
N GLU A 81 -8.39 -13.25 -4.69
CA GLU A 81 -8.30 -14.28 -5.72
C GLU A 81 -7.07 -13.98 -6.57
N SER A 82 -6.21 -14.97 -6.75
CA SER A 82 -4.97 -14.84 -7.52
C SER A 82 -4.89 -15.94 -8.58
N PRO A 83 -5.43 -15.70 -9.78
CA PRO A 83 -5.24 -16.60 -10.91
C PRO A 83 -3.75 -16.69 -11.26
N GLY A 84 -3.18 -17.89 -11.27
CA GLY A 84 -1.76 -18.13 -11.53
C GLY A 84 -0.99 -18.53 -10.27
N LYS A 85 -0.09 -17.67 -9.79
CA LYS A 85 0.68 -17.95 -8.55
C LYS A 85 -0.25 -17.82 -7.33
N PRO A 86 -0.12 -18.71 -6.33
CA PRO A 86 -0.86 -18.59 -5.09
C PRO A 86 -0.51 -17.26 -4.40
N TYR A 87 -1.53 -16.55 -3.92
CA TYR A 87 -1.32 -15.39 -3.06
C TYR A 87 -1.19 -15.86 -1.62
N GLU A 88 -0.04 -15.60 -1.01
CA GLU A 88 0.18 -15.82 0.41
C GLU A 88 0.00 -14.51 1.15
N THR A 89 -0.99 -14.45 2.04
CA THR A 89 -1.18 -13.28 2.90
C THR A 89 0.09 -13.05 3.73
N PRO A 90 0.73 -11.87 3.60
CA PRO A 90 1.92 -11.56 4.37
C PRO A 90 1.62 -11.68 5.87
N LYS A 91 2.26 -12.65 6.52
CA LYS A 91 2.15 -12.80 7.97
C LYS A 91 3.04 -11.73 8.60
N ARG A 92 2.52 -10.96 9.57
CA ARG A 92 3.36 -10.08 10.40
C ARG A 92 4.27 -10.95 11.25
N GLN A 93 5.46 -11.23 10.74
CA GLN A 93 6.49 -12.01 11.42
C GLN A 93 7.79 -11.24 11.32
N ALA A 94 8.61 -11.29 12.38
CA ALA A 94 9.95 -10.77 12.31
C ALA A 94 10.75 -11.65 11.34
N THR A 95 11.10 -11.12 10.18
CA THR A 95 12.07 -11.76 9.29
C THR A 95 13.46 -11.38 9.79
N VAL A 96 14.16 -12.34 10.40
CA VAL A 96 15.59 -12.19 10.69
C VAL A 96 16.34 -12.46 9.38
N VAL A 97 17.10 -11.47 8.92
CA VAL A 97 17.92 -11.55 7.70
C VAL A 97 19.39 -11.57 8.09
#